data_AF-A0A1V4WYB4-F1
#
_entry.id   AF-A0A1V4WYB4-F1
#
_cell.length_a   1.000
_cell.length_b   1.000
_cell.length_c   1.000
_cell.angle_alpha   90.00
_cell.angle_beta   90.00
_cell.angle_gamma   90.00
#
_symmetry.space_group_name_H-M   'P 1'
#
loop_
_entity.id
_entity.type
_entity.pdbx_description
1 polymer ?
#
loop_
_entity_poly.entity_id
_entity_poly.type
_entity_poly.pdbx_seq_one_letter_code
_entity_poly.pdbx_strand_id
1 'polypeptide(L)'
;MGKAIPGNLLRMWELLSDDIQDALLIAVERNRTAQRNFRGTPVSSCPHCGDANTMECSTIDAIGDATVGLCLECGYLWCLECDSSLLTGINCGHWQVCSSCTEKKQSTGYCGTEPLECPRIREWLRKNHPVV
;
A
#
# COMPACT_ATOMS: atom_id res chain seq x y z
N MET A 1 -11.32 -0.48 -23.64
CA MET A 1 -11.32 -1.90 -23.23
C MET A 1 -11.01 -1.93 -21.74
N GLY A 2 -12.01 -2.10 -20.89
CA GLY A 2 -11.83 -2.14 -19.44
C GLY A 2 -11.09 -3.42 -19.07
N LYS A 3 -9.92 -3.30 -18.43
CA LYS A 3 -9.23 -4.47 -17.87
C LYS A 3 -10.13 -5.04 -16.78
N ALA A 4 -10.44 -6.32 -16.86
CA ALA A 4 -11.23 -7.00 -15.83
C ALA A 4 -10.50 -6.83 -14.50
N ILE A 5 -11.17 -6.22 -13.52
CA ILE A 5 -10.67 -6.11 -12.16
C ILE A 5 -10.63 -7.54 -11.59
N PRO A 6 -9.45 -8.12 -11.31
CA PRO A 6 -9.38 -9.46 -10.75
C PRO A 6 -10.17 -9.52 -9.45
N GLY A 7 -10.94 -10.60 -9.24
CA GLY A 7 -11.93 -10.71 -8.15
C GLY A 7 -11.39 -10.52 -6.73
N ASN A 8 -10.08 -10.52 -6.53
CA ASN A 8 -9.43 -10.20 -5.26
C ASN A 8 -9.48 -8.69 -4.94
N LEU A 9 -9.48 -7.81 -5.94
CA LEU A 9 -9.65 -6.36 -5.75
C LEU A 9 -11.09 -6.00 -5.32
N LEU A 10 -12.09 -6.72 -5.84
CA LEU A 10 -13.49 -6.56 -5.41
C LEU A 10 -13.69 -6.97 -3.94
N ARG A 11 -13.00 -8.02 -3.48
CA ARG A 11 -13.07 -8.43 -2.06
C ARG A 11 -12.41 -7.43 -1.11
N MET A 12 -11.36 -6.73 -1.52
CA MET A 12 -10.76 -5.68 -0.68
C MET A 12 -11.70 -4.49 -0.53
N TRP A 13 -12.33 -4.06 -1.62
CA TRP A 13 -13.26 -2.95 -1.60
C TRP A 13 -14.33 -3.14 -0.52
N GLU A 14 -14.92 -4.34 -0.46
CA GLU A 14 -15.93 -4.73 0.55
C GLU A 14 -15.40 -4.84 1.99
N LEU A 15 -14.09 -4.96 2.19
CA LEU A 15 -13.45 -5.07 3.51
C LEU A 15 -13.02 -3.72 4.09
N LEU A 16 -12.95 -2.68 3.27
CA LEU A 16 -12.68 -1.32 3.73
C LEU A 16 -13.95 -0.73 4.35
N SER A 17 -13.80 0.13 5.36
CA SER A 17 -14.96 0.88 5.88
C SER A 17 -15.50 1.83 4.81
N ASP A 18 -16.79 2.15 4.90
CA ASP A 18 -17.45 3.09 3.98
C ASP A 18 -16.71 4.44 3.91
N ASP A 19 -16.21 4.94 5.05
CA ASP A 19 -15.42 6.18 5.10
C ASP A 19 -14.12 6.09 4.28
N ILE A 20 -13.42 4.94 4.32
CA ILE A 20 -12.19 4.72 3.56
C ILE A 20 -12.53 4.54 2.07
N GLN A 21 -13.59 3.80 1.77
CA GLN A 21 -14.09 3.65 0.41
C GLN A 21 -14.41 5.01 -0.22
N ASP A 22 -15.20 5.84 0.44
CA ASP A 22 -15.58 7.17 -0.05
C ASP A 22 -14.36 8.08 -0.24
N ALA A 23 -13.42 8.08 0.70
CA ALA A 23 -12.18 8.85 0.59
C ALA A 23 -11.34 8.42 -0.63
N LEU A 24 -11.22 7.11 -0.88
CA LEU A 24 -10.48 6.57 -2.02
C LEU A 24 -11.16 6.89 -3.35
N LEU A 25 -12.49 6.79 -3.44
CA LEU A 25 -13.23 7.18 -4.64
C LEU A 25 -13.07 8.67 -4.95
N ILE A 26 -13.16 9.53 -3.93
CA ILE A 26 -12.95 10.96 -4.08
C ILE A 26 -11.52 11.25 -4.56
N ALA A 27 -10.51 10.54 -4.02
CA ALA A 27 -9.12 10.71 -4.45
C ALA A 27 -8.91 10.32 -5.92
N VAL A 28 -9.47 9.18 -6.34
CA VAL A 28 -9.41 8.70 -7.74
C VAL A 28 -10.12 9.67 -8.69
N GLU A 29 -11.33 10.12 -8.35
CA GLU A 29 -12.12 11.01 -9.21
C GLU A 29 -11.48 12.41 -9.34
N ARG A 30 -10.93 12.93 -8.24
CA ARG A 30 -10.17 14.20 -8.25
C ARG A 30 -8.91 14.08 -9.09
N ASN A 31 -8.23 12.94 -9.08
CA ASN A 31 -7.05 12.72 -9.91
C ASN A 31 -7.42 12.60 -11.40
N ARG A 32 -8.50 11.87 -11.72
CA ARG A 32 -8.99 11.69 -13.10
C ARG A 32 -9.38 13.01 -13.77
N THR A 33 -9.94 13.93 -13.00
CA THR A 33 -10.39 15.26 -13.49
C THR A 33 -9.31 16.33 -13.41
N ALA A 34 -8.35 16.21 -12.49
CA ALA A 34 -7.19 17.07 -12.45
C ALA A 34 -6.24 16.73 -13.61
N GLN A 35 -6.03 17.66 -14.54
CA GLN A 35 -4.92 17.58 -15.49
C GLN A 35 -3.59 17.45 -14.72
N ARG A 36 -3.08 16.21 -14.52
CA ARG A 36 -1.72 15.82 -14.06
C ARG A 36 -1.03 16.70 -13.00
N ASN A 37 -1.78 17.46 -12.22
CA ASN A 37 -1.27 18.43 -11.23
C ASN A 37 -1.57 17.94 -9.81
N PHE A 38 -1.55 16.62 -9.61
CA PHE A 38 -1.63 16.05 -8.28
C PHE A 38 -0.28 16.25 -7.60
N ARG A 39 -0.27 16.94 -6.46
CA ARG A 39 0.92 17.29 -5.67
C ARG A 39 1.35 16.16 -4.71
N GLY A 40 1.00 14.92 -5.01
CA GLY A 40 1.54 13.76 -4.29
C GLY A 40 2.91 13.42 -4.87
N THR A 41 3.85 12.99 -4.02
CA THR A 41 5.11 12.46 -4.53
C THR A 41 4.78 11.14 -5.26
N PRO A 42 5.10 11.00 -6.56
CA PRO A 42 4.97 9.72 -7.24
C PRO A 42 5.75 8.69 -6.45
N VAL A 43 5.06 7.66 -6.00
CA VAL A 43 5.70 6.49 -5.42
C VAL A 43 6.05 5.52 -6.54
N SER A 44 6.75 4.45 -6.23
CA SER A 44 7.17 3.45 -7.23
C SER A 44 5.99 2.99 -8.13
N SER A 45 6.32 2.38 -9.27
CA SER A 45 5.33 1.74 -10.13
C SER A 45 4.48 0.76 -9.34
N CYS A 46 3.18 0.72 -9.63
CA CYS A 46 2.23 -0.19 -9.00
C CYS A 46 2.70 -1.64 -9.18
N PRO A 47 2.94 -2.40 -8.10
CA PRO A 47 3.43 -3.78 -8.19
C PRO A 47 2.39 -4.74 -8.79
N HIS A 48 1.11 -4.35 -8.83
CA HIS A 48 0.04 -5.16 -9.40
C HIS A 48 -0.16 -4.96 -10.91
N CYS A 49 -0.15 -3.72 -11.41
CA CYS A 49 -0.44 -3.44 -12.83
C CYS A 49 0.73 -2.81 -13.61
N GLY A 50 1.82 -2.43 -12.93
CA GLY A 50 3.00 -1.79 -13.50
C GLY A 50 2.85 -0.30 -13.82
N ASP A 51 1.68 0.30 -13.58
CA ASP A 51 1.43 1.70 -13.90
C ASP A 51 2.18 2.64 -12.94
N ALA A 52 2.64 3.78 -13.44
CA ALA A 52 3.36 4.79 -12.66
C ALA A 52 2.42 5.87 -12.06
N ASN A 53 1.12 5.82 -12.37
CA ASN A 53 0.13 6.71 -11.78
C ASN A 53 -0.26 6.23 -10.37
N THR A 54 0.62 6.53 -9.42
CA THR A 54 0.54 6.10 -8.02
C THR A 54 0.70 7.30 -7.08
N MET A 55 0.17 7.16 -5.86
CA MET A 55 0.34 8.16 -4.80
C MET A 55 0.49 7.51 -3.43
N GLU A 56 1.13 8.22 -2.51
CA GLU A 56 1.14 7.89 -1.08
C GLU A 56 -0.12 8.45 -0.39
N CYS A 57 -0.51 7.87 0.75
CA CYS A 57 -1.80 8.13 1.38
C CYS A 57 -1.75 8.98 2.66
N SER A 58 -0.66 9.70 2.93
CA SER A 58 -0.55 10.59 4.11
C SER A 58 -1.55 11.74 4.10
N THR A 59 -2.00 12.15 2.91
CA THR A 59 -2.97 13.24 2.71
C THR A 59 -4.42 12.75 2.61
N ILE A 60 -4.65 11.44 2.69
CA ILE A 60 -6.00 10.86 2.69
C ILE A 60 -6.43 10.72 4.14
N ASP A 61 -7.36 11.56 4.60
CA ASP A 61 -7.77 11.65 6.02
C ASP A 61 -8.13 10.30 6.66
N ALA A 62 -8.74 9.38 5.90
CA ALA A 62 -9.15 8.06 6.39
C ALA A 62 -7.97 7.06 6.52
N ILE A 63 -6.81 7.36 5.93
CA ILE A 63 -5.61 6.51 5.95
C ILE A 63 -4.49 7.19 6.74
N GLY A 64 -4.12 8.41 6.36
CA GLY A 64 -3.15 9.25 7.07
C GLY A 64 -1.75 8.64 7.19
N ASP A 65 -1.36 7.75 6.28
CA ASP A 65 -0.11 6.98 6.34
C ASP A 65 0.71 7.13 5.06
N ALA A 66 1.91 7.72 5.19
CA ALA A 66 2.87 7.94 4.10
C ALA A 66 3.53 6.64 3.61
N THR A 67 3.39 5.54 4.36
CA THR A 67 3.92 4.21 4.00
C THR A 67 2.92 3.40 3.17
N VAL A 68 1.72 3.94 2.92
CA VAL A 68 0.67 3.30 2.12
C VAL A 68 0.62 3.92 0.73
N GLY A 69 0.80 3.08 -0.28
CA GLY A 69 0.69 3.42 -1.70
C GLY A 69 -0.67 3.03 -2.27
N LEU A 70 -1.22 3.88 -3.14
CA LEU A 70 -2.44 3.66 -3.91
C LEU A 70 -2.17 3.79 -5.40
N CYS A 71 -2.66 2.83 -6.19
CA CYS A 71 -2.64 2.92 -7.64
C CYS A 71 -3.93 3.55 -8.12
N LEU A 72 -3.81 4.67 -8.82
CA LEU A 72 -4.97 5.45 -9.27
C LEU A 72 -5.65 4.83 -10.50
N GLU A 73 -4.99 3.88 -11.16
CA GLU A 73 -5.54 3.15 -12.32
C GLU A 73 -6.29 1.88 -11.94
N CYS A 74 -5.76 1.10 -10.99
CA CYS A 74 -6.34 -0.20 -10.62
C CYS A 74 -6.85 -0.30 -9.18
N GLY A 75 -6.72 0.77 -8.38
CA GLY A 75 -7.18 0.82 -6.99
C GLY A 75 -6.37 -0.05 -6.03
N TYR A 76 -5.23 -0.62 -6.47
CA TYR A 76 -4.40 -1.48 -5.63
C TYR A 76 -3.75 -0.68 -4.51
N LEU A 77 -3.86 -1.18 -3.28
CA LEU A 77 -3.23 -0.63 -2.08
C LEU A 77 -2.09 -1.54 -1.61
N TRP A 78 -0.93 -0.95 -1.31
CA TRP A 78 0.23 -1.69 -0.82
C TRP A 78 1.07 -0.88 0.16
N CYS A 79 1.95 -1.58 0.88
CA CYS A 79 2.96 -0.96 1.71
C CYS A 79 4.18 -0.59 0.87
N LEU A 80 4.57 0.68 0.89
CA LEU A 80 5.68 1.24 0.13
C LEU A 80 7.06 0.78 0.61
N GLU A 81 7.15 0.17 1.80
CA GLU A 81 8.42 -0.29 2.36
C GLU A 81 8.69 -1.77 2.10
N CYS A 82 7.65 -2.59 1.94
CA CYS A 82 7.80 -4.05 1.81
C CYS A 82 6.97 -4.68 0.68
N ASP A 83 6.29 -3.86 -0.12
CA ASP A 83 5.42 -4.23 -1.25
C ASP A 83 4.27 -5.19 -0.92
N SER A 84 4.03 -5.43 0.38
CA SER A 84 2.91 -6.22 0.87
C SER A 84 1.58 -5.60 0.47
N SER A 85 0.66 -6.47 0.05
CA SER A 85 -0.72 -6.10 -0.27
C SER A 85 -1.52 -5.73 0.99
N LEU A 86 -2.29 -4.64 0.93
CA LEU A 86 -3.11 -4.15 2.05
C LEU A 86 -4.61 -4.50 1.92
N LEU A 87 -4.92 -5.62 1.25
CA LEU A 87 -6.30 -6.06 0.94
C LEU A 87 -7.18 -6.30 2.17
N THR A 88 -6.59 -6.53 3.35
CA THR A 88 -7.31 -6.81 4.61
C THR A 88 -7.27 -5.65 5.60
N GLY A 89 -6.79 -4.47 5.18
CA GLY A 89 -6.67 -3.28 6.02
C GLY A 89 -5.40 -2.48 5.75
N ILE A 90 -5.38 -1.22 6.19
CA ILE A 90 -4.30 -0.26 5.91
C ILE A 90 -3.01 -0.52 6.69
N ASN A 91 -3.09 -1.22 7.83
CA ASN A 91 -1.92 -1.54 8.64
C ASN A 91 -1.17 -2.75 8.06
N CYS A 92 0.04 -2.52 7.55
CA CYS A 92 0.88 -3.61 7.07
C CYS A 92 1.30 -4.54 8.21
N GLY A 93 1.14 -5.85 8.03
CA GLY A 93 1.56 -6.85 9.02
C GLY A 93 3.06 -6.88 9.28
N HIS A 94 3.89 -6.32 8.39
CA HIS A 94 5.34 -6.24 8.60
C HIS A 94 5.69 -5.46 9.88
N TRP A 95 4.88 -4.47 10.28
CA TRP A 95 5.08 -3.70 11.51
C TRP A 95 5.01 -4.58 12.75
N GLN A 96 4.11 -5.55 12.77
CA GLN A 96 4.00 -6.53 13.85
C GLN A 96 5.21 -7.48 13.86
N VAL A 97 5.69 -7.89 12.69
CA VAL A 97 6.92 -8.70 12.57
C VAL A 97 8.13 -7.92 13.10
N CYS A 98 8.23 -6.63 12.75
CA CYS A 98 9.36 -5.79 13.09
C CYS A 98 9.39 -5.42 14.59
N SER A 99 8.22 -5.15 15.18
CA SER A 99 8.07 -4.86 16.62
C SER A 99 8.29 -6.09 17.50
N SER A 100 7.95 -7.28 17.01
CA SER A 100 8.20 -8.55 17.72
C SER A 100 9.66 -9.05 17.57
N CYS A 101 10.49 -8.33 16.85
CA CYS A 101 11.87 -8.72 16.56
C CYS A 101 12.80 -8.40 17.74
N THR A 102 13.53 -9.41 18.21
CA THR A 102 14.49 -9.30 19.33
C THR A 102 15.88 -8.80 18.93
N GLU A 103 16.10 -8.55 17.64
CA GLU A 103 17.39 -8.06 17.14
C GLU A 103 17.70 -6.66 17.66
N LYS A 104 18.99 -6.36 17.84
CA LYS A 104 19.44 -5.06 18.32
C LYS A 104 19.00 -3.96 17.34
N LYS A 105 18.19 -3.04 17.85
CA LYS A 105 17.72 -1.85 17.13
C LYS A 105 18.76 -0.74 17.19
N GLN A 106 18.72 0.16 16.22
CA GLN A 106 19.47 1.41 16.24
C GLN A 106 18.85 2.40 17.24
N SER A 107 19.50 3.56 17.44
CA SER A 107 18.99 4.64 18.29
C SER A 107 17.62 5.17 17.84
N THR A 108 17.24 4.96 16.58
CA THR A 108 15.92 5.29 16.02
C THR A 108 14.81 4.33 16.45
N GLY A 109 15.13 3.22 17.11
CA GLY A 109 14.17 2.16 17.49
C GLY A 109 13.93 1.11 16.41
N TYR A 110 14.53 1.27 15.21
CA TYR A 110 14.37 0.35 14.08
C TYR A 110 15.67 -0.40 13.75
N CYS A 111 15.55 -1.49 12.99
CA CYS A 111 16.73 -2.14 12.41
C CYS A 111 17.32 -1.25 11.31
N GLY A 112 18.62 -1.36 11.05
CA GLY A 112 19.25 -0.68 9.91
C GLY A 112 19.03 -1.35 8.56
N THR A 113 18.35 -2.50 8.56
CA THR A 113 18.04 -3.28 7.36
C THR A 113 16.70 -2.82 6.81
N GLU A 114 16.66 -2.50 5.53
CA GLU A 114 15.41 -2.18 4.83
C GLU A 114 14.42 -3.35 4.92
N PRO A 115 13.10 -3.10 5.01
CA PRO A 115 12.11 -4.17 5.19
C PRO A 115 12.16 -5.28 4.13
N LEU A 116 12.38 -4.93 2.85
CA LEU A 116 12.54 -5.90 1.75
C LEU A 116 13.81 -6.77 1.89
N GLU A 117 14.85 -6.28 2.54
CA GLU A 117 16.11 -7.00 2.78
C GLU A 117 16.09 -7.79 4.09
N CYS A 118 15.09 -7.58 4.95
CA CYS A 118 14.98 -8.27 6.23
C CYS A 118 14.51 -9.74 6.04
N PRO A 119 15.28 -10.76 6.46
CA PRO A 119 14.92 -12.16 6.28
C PRO A 119 13.58 -12.54 6.91
N ARG A 120 13.25 -11.96 8.07
CA ARG A 120 11.97 -12.21 8.78
C ARG A 120 10.78 -11.66 8.01
N ILE A 121 10.91 -10.44 7.47
CA ILE A 121 9.86 -9.82 6.66
C ILE A 121 9.71 -10.56 5.33
N ARG A 122 10.81 -10.97 4.68
CA ARG A 122 10.77 -11.82 3.48
C ARG A 122 10.12 -13.18 3.72
N GLU A 123 10.38 -13.81 4.87
CA GLU A 123 9.71 -15.06 5.24
C GLU A 123 8.22 -14.84 5.48
N TRP A 124 7.85 -13.77 6.19
CA TRP A 124 6.46 -13.40 6.40
C TRP A 124 5.73 -13.10 5.08
N LEU A 125 6.34 -12.32 4.18
CA LEU A 125 5.83 -12.03 2.83
C LEU A 125 5.56 -13.33 2.07
N ARG A 126 6.52 -14.26 2.03
CA ARG A 126 6.33 -15.56 1.36
C ARG A 126 5.16 -16.38 1.91
N LYS A 127 4.86 -16.26 3.20
CA LYS A 127 3.77 -17.00 3.85
C LYS A 127 2.40 -16.34 3.69
N ASN A 128 2.35 -15.01 3.62
CA ASN A 128 1.11 -14.23 3.70
C ASN A 128 0.76 -13.49 2.41
N HIS A 129 1.70 -13.39 1.48
CA HIS A 129 1.57 -12.69 0.20
C HIS A 129 2.19 -13.56 -0.90
N PRO A 130 1.45 -14.55 -1.43
CA PRO A 130 1.87 -15.18 -2.67
C PRO A 130 1.85 -14.09 -3.75
N VAL A 131 3.04 -13.68 -4.19
CA VAL A 131 3.23 -12.86 -5.38
C VAL A 131 2.39 -13.49 -6.49
N VAL A 132 1.45 -12.72 -7.03
CA VAL A 132 0.68 -13.10 -8.22
C VAL A 132 1.56 -12.88 -9.44
#